data_AF-A0ABD3VYK3-F1
#
_entry.id   AF-A0ABD3VYK3-F1
#
_cell.length_a   1.000
_cell.length_b   1.000
_cell.length_c   1.000
_cell.angle_alpha   90.00
_cell.angle_beta   90.00
_cell.angle_gamma   90.00
#
_symmetry.space_group_name_H-M   'P 1'
#
loop_
_entity.id
_entity.type
_entity.pdbx_description
1 polymer ?
#
loop_
_entity_poly.entity_id
_entity_poly.type
_entity_poly.pdbx_seq_one_letter_code
_entity_poly.pdbx_strand_id
1 'polypeptide(L)'
;GNSSPEEHVKTLWTDIVRSCPAKHIAIVAHSYGGVSLLELVKDLIEELRERVFAIALTDSVHSMRRQEASEDVIEFYKERACNWASAYDPLDAPLQTSEEEPPTVSAGTDQHDMTSSCSINSIFKFFTERYERTLHPSEYQNIKEDARKKSVSPERSMVRGQGEGKDSEDESDTQSDNEAGPTKDDKNERLSEIHPVHDVEMEERPQPQGRAQGDDSNSPPKSEL
;
A
#
# COMPACT_ATOMS: atom_id res chain seq x y z
N GLY A 1 16.20 13.64 18.97
CA GLY A 1 15.58 12.44 18.40
C GLY A 1 14.10 12.56 18.63
N ASN A 2 13.28 12.27 17.62
CA ASN A 2 11.84 12.43 17.73
C ASN A 2 11.25 11.25 18.49
N SER A 3 10.16 11.51 19.22
CA SER A 3 9.61 10.60 20.22
C SER A 3 8.90 9.37 19.63
N SER A 4 8.48 9.41 18.36
CA SER A 4 7.86 8.29 17.63
C SER A 4 8.14 8.35 16.11
N PRO A 5 7.92 7.25 15.36
CA PRO A 5 8.01 7.24 13.89
C PRO A 5 7.09 8.26 13.19
N GLU A 6 5.88 8.48 13.73
CA GLU A 6 4.91 9.45 13.22
C GLU A 6 5.45 10.88 13.35
N GLU A 7 5.93 11.24 14.55
CA GLU A 7 6.56 12.54 14.79
C GLU A 7 7.85 12.71 13.98
N HIS A 8 8.56 11.62 13.70
CA HIS A 8 9.70 11.64 12.79
C HIS A 8 9.32 12.06 11.37
N VAL A 9 8.31 11.41 10.79
CA VAL A 9 7.84 11.72 9.43
C VAL A 9 7.25 13.13 9.35
N LYS A 10 6.50 13.57 10.37
CA LYS A 10 6.00 14.96 10.47
C LYS A 10 7.14 15.98 10.45
N THR A 11 8.12 15.81 11.33
CA THR A 11 9.28 16.72 11.38
C THR A 11 10.07 16.73 10.08
N LEU A 12 10.31 15.55 9.47
CA LEU A 12 10.97 15.45 8.17
C LEU A 12 10.22 16.26 7.11
N TRP A 13 8.90 16.14 7.08
CA TRP A 13 8.08 16.90 6.14
C TRP A 13 8.17 18.40 6.41
N THR A 14 7.95 18.83 7.66
CA THR A 14 7.86 20.25 8.01
C THR A 14 9.19 20.99 7.87
N ASP A 15 10.29 20.36 8.25
CA ASP A 15 11.58 21.04 8.41
C ASP A 15 12.44 20.91 7.16
N ILE A 16 12.25 19.84 6.38
CA ILE A 16 13.09 19.53 5.22
C ILE A 16 12.26 19.60 3.94
N VAL A 17 11.28 18.71 3.78
CA VAL A 17 10.56 18.55 2.49
C VAL A 17 9.78 19.81 2.11
N ARG A 18 9.14 20.47 3.08
CA ARG A 18 8.35 21.68 2.85
C ARG A 18 9.18 22.78 2.17
N SER A 19 10.43 22.94 2.59
CA SER A 19 11.37 23.94 2.04
C SER A 19 11.95 23.57 0.68
N CYS A 20 11.81 22.31 0.25
CA CYS A 20 12.38 21.83 -1.01
C CYS A 20 11.63 22.42 -2.21
N PRO A 21 12.32 22.74 -3.33
CA PRO A 21 11.70 23.33 -4.52
C PRO A 21 10.86 22.34 -5.35
N ALA A 22 10.91 21.05 -5.04
CA ALA A 22 10.18 20.00 -5.76
C ALA A 22 8.66 20.20 -5.64
N LYS A 23 7.99 20.37 -6.79
CA LYS A 23 6.53 20.59 -6.85
C LYS A 23 5.71 19.31 -6.97
N HIS A 24 6.36 18.23 -7.40
CA HIS A 24 5.73 16.93 -7.62
C HIS A 24 6.55 15.88 -6.88
N ILE A 25 5.97 15.32 -5.83
CA ILE A 25 6.60 14.39 -4.89
C ILE A 25 5.89 13.04 -5.02
N ALA A 26 6.66 11.98 -5.20
CA ALA A 26 6.21 10.62 -4.98
C ALA A 26 6.77 10.14 -3.64
N ILE A 27 5.99 9.35 -2.91
CA ILE A 27 6.39 8.78 -1.62
C ILE A 27 6.39 7.26 -1.73
N VAL A 28 7.44 6.61 -1.23
CA VAL A 28 7.47 5.17 -0.99
C VAL A 28 7.47 4.95 0.52
N ALA A 29 6.56 4.12 1.03
CA ALA A 29 6.50 3.80 2.45
C ALA A 29 6.36 2.29 2.66
N HIS A 30 7.28 1.70 3.42
CA HIS A 30 7.33 0.28 3.68
C HIS A 30 6.76 -0.07 5.06
N SER A 31 6.01 -1.16 5.16
CA SER A 31 5.56 -1.73 6.43
C SER A 31 4.89 -0.68 7.33
N TYR A 32 5.37 -0.50 8.56
CA TYR A 32 4.87 0.52 9.49
C TYR A 32 5.02 1.97 8.99
N GLY A 33 5.93 2.22 8.04
CA GLY A 33 6.06 3.53 7.41
C GLY A 33 4.76 4.01 6.74
N GLY A 34 3.89 3.09 6.31
CA GLY A 34 2.57 3.46 5.81
C GLY A 34 1.62 3.98 6.90
N VAL A 35 1.75 3.51 8.14
CA VAL A 35 1.03 4.07 9.31
C VAL A 35 1.52 5.47 9.60
N SER A 36 2.84 5.67 9.67
CA SER A 36 3.42 6.99 9.92
C SER A 36 3.09 8.00 8.82
N LEU A 37 3.05 7.56 7.56
CA LEU A 37 2.59 8.37 6.44
C LEU A 37 1.10 8.72 6.55
N LEU A 38 0.24 7.79 6.97
CA LEU A 38 -1.18 8.05 7.14
C LEU A 38 -1.43 9.13 8.22
N GLU A 39 -0.70 9.08 9.33
CA GLU A 39 -0.76 10.14 10.36
C GLU A 39 -0.25 11.49 9.84
N LEU A 40 0.77 11.51 8.97
CA LEU A 40 1.19 12.73 8.29
C LEU A 40 0.07 13.29 7.40
N VAL A 41 -0.55 12.43 6.59
CA VAL A 41 -1.61 12.82 5.64
C VAL A 41 -2.82 13.36 6.39
N LYS A 42 -3.23 12.74 7.51
CA LYS A 42 -4.33 13.24 8.34
C LYS A 42 -4.11 14.68 8.81
N ASP A 43 -2.89 15.02 9.20
CA ASP A 43 -2.56 16.35 9.72
C ASP A 43 -2.39 17.40 8.61
N LEU A 44 -1.89 16.99 7.44
CA LEU A 44 -1.40 17.90 6.39
C LEU A 44 -2.04 17.64 5.01
N ILE A 45 -3.25 17.08 4.96
CA ILE A 45 -3.90 16.61 3.72
C ILE A 45 -3.91 17.66 2.61
N GLU A 46 -4.22 18.93 2.93
CA GLU A 46 -4.27 20.02 1.95
C GLU A 46 -2.90 20.24 1.28
N GLU A 47 -1.83 20.31 2.07
CA GLU A 47 -0.46 20.50 1.56
C GLU A 47 0.01 19.27 0.76
N LEU A 48 -0.30 18.07 1.24
CA LEU A 48 0.08 16.84 0.54
C LEU A 48 -0.71 16.69 -0.76
N ARG A 49 -1.98 17.09 -0.82
CA ARG A 49 -2.79 17.02 -2.04
C ARG A 49 -2.24 17.89 -3.16
N GLU A 50 -1.61 19.01 -2.83
CA GLU A 50 -0.98 19.91 -3.80
C GLU A 50 0.33 19.36 -4.38
N ARG A 51 1.12 18.65 -3.55
CA ARG A 51 2.50 18.29 -3.91
C ARG A 51 2.72 16.81 -4.18
N VAL A 52 1.95 15.93 -3.54
CA VAL A 52 2.12 14.48 -3.63
C VAL A 52 1.26 13.92 -4.76
N PHE A 53 1.90 13.47 -5.83
CA PHE A 53 1.18 12.94 -6.99
C PHE A 53 0.95 11.43 -6.93
N ALA A 54 1.75 10.71 -6.14
CA ALA A 54 1.68 9.26 -6.00
C ALA A 54 2.26 8.77 -4.67
N ILE A 55 1.68 7.68 -4.14
CA ILE A 55 2.16 6.95 -2.97
C ILE A 55 2.29 5.47 -3.34
N ALA A 56 3.47 4.89 -3.14
CA ALA A 56 3.67 3.46 -3.21
C ALA A 56 3.88 2.90 -1.80
N LEU A 57 2.94 2.07 -1.37
CA LEU A 57 3.04 1.33 -0.13
C LEU A 57 3.65 -0.04 -0.44
N THR A 58 4.58 -0.51 0.38
CA THR A 58 5.18 -1.84 0.21
C THR A 58 4.95 -2.63 1.49
N ASP A 59 4.06 -3.60 1.38
CA ASP A 59 3.57 -4.44 2.47
C ASP A 59 3.18 -3.64 3.73
N SER A 60 2.47 -2.53 3.52
CA SER A 60 2.08 -1.62 4.60
C SER A 60 1.02 -2.21 5.51
N VAL A 61 1.15 -1.95 6.81
CA VAL A 61 0.19 -2.38 7.85
C VAL A 61 -0.82 -1.28 8.24
N HIS A 62 -0.86 -0.18 7.47
CA HIS A 62 -1.87 0.86 7.63
C HIS A 62 -3.30 0.32 7.55
N SER A 63 -4.24 1.03 8.17
CA SER A 63 -5.67 0.73 8.03
C SER A 63 -6.47 2.01 8.15
N MET A 64 -7.28 2.34 7.14
CA MET A 64 -8.09 3.56 7.19
C MET A 64 -9.01 3.58 8.41
N ARG A 65 -9.58 2.42 8.74
CA ARG A 65 -10.47 2.27 9.90
C ARG A 65 -9.74 2.40 11.24
N ARG A 66 -8.59 1.72 11.42
CA ARG A 66 -7.90 1.72 12.74
C ARG A 66 -7.25 3.06 13.04
N GLN A 67 -6.80 3.78 12.02
CA GLN A 67 -6.22 5.10 12.13
C GLN A 67 -7.27 6.21 12.06
N GLU A 68 -8.57 5.87 11.99
CA GLU A 68 -9.68 6.82 11.98
C GLU A 68 -9.53 7.88 10.88
N ALA A 69 -9.20 7.43 9.66
CA ALA A 69 -9.05 8.29 8.50
C ALA A 69 -10.38 8.98 8.15
N SER A 70 -10.33 10.27 7.83
CA SER A 70 -11.48 11.00 7.29
C SER A 70 -11.75 10.61 5.84
N GLU A 71 -12.93 10.93 5.34
CA GLU A 71 -13.31 10.68 3.95
C GLU A 71 -12.32 11.30 2.94
N ASP A 72 -11.84 12.52 3.21
CA ASP A 72 -10.87 13.20 2.33
C ASP A 72 -9.54 12.47 2.27
N VAL A 73 -9.11 11.85 3.38
CA VAL A 73 -7.88 11.04 3.44
C VAL A 73 -8.09 9.72 2.70
N ILE A 74 -9.23 9.06 2.89
CA ILE A 74 -9.60 7.84 2.18
C ILE A 74 -9.62 8.09 0.67
N GLU A 75 -10.30 9.14 0.22
CA GLU A 75 -10.35 9.51 -1.20
C GLU A 75 -8.95 9.79 -1.74
N PHE A 76 -8.14 10.56 -1.01
CA PHE A 76 -6.76 10.85 -1.40
C PHE A 76 -5.92 9.58 -1.60
N TYR A 77 -6.01 8.61 -0.67
CA TYR A 77 -5.31 7.33 -0.83
C TYR A 77 -5.85 6.51 -2.00
N LYS A 78 -7.18 6.42 -2.17
CA LYS A 78 -7.77 5.70 -3.32
C LYS A 78 -7.33 6.30 -4.65
N GLU A 79 -7.18 7.62 -4.72
CA GLU A 79 -6.73 8.30 -5.92
C GLU A 79 -5.22 8.21 -6.15
N ARG A 80 -4.40 8.33 -5.09
CA ARG A 80 -2.95 8.57 -5.19
C ARG A 80 -2.09 7.39 -4.79
N ALA A 81 -2.61 6.42 -4.04
CA ALA A 81 -1.85 5.30 -3.51
C ALA A 81 -2.07 3.99 -4.26
N CYS A 82 -1.12 3.08 -4.12
CA CYS A 82 -1.25 1.65 -4.38
C CYS A 82 -0.33 0.90 -3.39
N ASN A 83 -0.78 -0.27 -2.90
CA ASN A 83 0.01 -1.11 -2.00
C ASN A 83 0.46 -2.39 -2.72
N TRP A 84 1.76 -2.67 -2.69
CA TRP A 84 2.35 -3.93 -3.11
C TRP A 84 2.55 -4.81 -1.88
N ALA A 85 1.58 -5.68 -1.61
CA ALA A 85 1.58 -6.55 -0.43
C ALA A 85 2.31 -7.87 -0.70
N SER A 86 2.82 -8.48 0.36
CA SER A 86 3.41 -9.82 0.28
C SER A 86 2.31 -10.84 -0.06
N ALA A 87 2.53 -11.62 -1.12
CA ALA A 87 1.61 -12.62 -1.61
C ALA A 87 2.33 -13.63 -2.51
N TYR A 88 1.77 -14.84 -2.61
CA TYR A 88 2.26 -15.89 -3.50
C TYR A 88 1.86 -15.64 -4.97
N ASP A 89 0.91 -14.74 -5.20
CA ASP A 89 0.42 -14.38 -6.53
C ASP A 89 1.52 -13.67 -7.35
N PRO A 90 1.47 -13.73 -8.70
CA PRO A 90 2.38 -12.99 -9.56
C PRO A 90 2.37 -11.48 -9.26
N LEU A 91 3.51 -10.81 -9.50
CA LEU A 91 3.63 -9.35 -9.40
C LEU A 91 2.47 -8.66 -10.14
N ASP A 92 1.90 -7.65 -9.49
CA ASP A 92 0.77 -6.83 -9.97
C ASP A 92 -0.60 -7.54 -10.02
N ALA A 93 -0.70 -8.80 -9.59
CA ALA A 93 -2.00 -9.45 -9.43
C ALA A 93 -2.85 -8.69 -8.40
N PRO A 94 -4.11 -8.33 -8.71
CA PRO A 94 -4.96 -7.60 -7.77
C PRO A 94 -5.30 -8.47 -6.56
N LEU A 95 -5.19 -7.89 -5.37
CA LEU A 95 -5.55 -8.54 -4.11
C LEU A 95 -6.85 -7.96 -3.57
N GLN A 96 -7.59 -8.78 -2.82
CA GLN A 96 -8.84 -8.34 -2.23
C GLN A 96 -8.58 -7.34 -1.09
N THR A 97 -9.21 -6.17 -1.18
CA THR A 97 -9.18 -5.12 -0.16
C THR A 97 -10.59 -4.61 0.15
N SER A 98 -10.77 -3.98 1.31
CA SER A 98 -12.01 -3.23 1.58
C SER A 98 -12.08 -1.97 0.70
N GLU A 99 -13.29 -1.45 0.53
CA GLU A 99 -13.55 -0.29 -0.34
C GLU A 99 -12.90 1.02 0.13
N GLU A 100 -12.57 1.10 1.42
CA GLU A 100 -11.90 2.24 2.06
C GLU A 100 -10.38 2.21 1.84
N GLU A 101 -9.80 1.05 1.55
CA GLU A 101 -8.35 0.90 1.39
C GLU A 101 -7.93 1.23 -0.06
N PRO A 102 -6.68 1.68 -0.27
CA PRO A 102 -6.17 1.88 -1.62
C PRO A 102 -6.07 0.55 -2.38
N PRO A 103 -6.04 0.58 -3.72
CA PRO A 103 -5.80 -0.61 -4.52
C PRO A 103 -4.55 -1.36 -4.03
N THR A 104 -4.69 -2.64 -3.74
CA THR A 104 -3.57 -3.50 -3.35
C THR A 104 -3.33 -4.56 -4.41
N VAL A 105 -2.06 -4.79 -4.73
CA VAL A 105 -1.60 -5.80 -5.66
C VAL A 105 -0.49 -6.64 -5.02
N SER A 106 -0.23 -7.81 -5.57
CA SER A 106 0.89 -8.65 -5.14
C SER A 106 2.24 -8.00 -5.49
N ALA A 107 3.18 -8.06 -4.56
CA ALA A 107 4.60 -7.73 -4.79
C ALA A 107 5.37 -8.82 -5.54
N GLY A 108 4.75 -9.97 -5.84
CA GLY A 108 5.40 -11.12 -6.47
C GLY A 108 6.32 -11.91 -5.52
N THR A 109 6.12 -11.75 -4.21
CA THR A 109 6.88 -12.44 -3.16
C THR A 109 6.06 -12.51 -1.87
N ASP A 110 6.21 -13.60 -1.11
CA ASP A 110 5.66 -13.78 0.23
C ASP A 110 6.58 -13.23 1.33
N GLN A 111 7.79 -12.78 0.97
CA GLN A 111 8.78 -12.26 1.90
C GLN A 111 8.55 -10.76 2.13
N HIS A 112 8.06 -10.40 3.32
CA HIS A 112 7.78 -9.02 3.77
C HIS A 112 8.89 -8.03 3.36
N ASP A 113 10.12 -8.33 3.76
CA ASP A 113 11.28 -7.45 3.57
C ASP A 113 11.68 -7.27 2.11
N MET A 114 11.30 -8.22 1.24
CA MET A 114 11.67 -8.22 -0.18
C MET A 114 10.68 -7.45 -1.05
N THR A 115 9.48 -7.16 -0.55
CA THR A 115 8.38 -6.53 -1.32
C THR A 115 8.82 -5.28 -2.08
N SER A 116 9.59 -4.38 -1.46
CA SER A 116 10.13 -3.19 -2.11
C SER A 116 11.03 -3.51 -3.31
N SER A 117 11.93 -4.48 -3.14
CA SER A 117 12.89 -4.85 -4.20
C SER A 117 12.23 -5.60 -5.35
N CYS A 118 11.27 -6.50 -5.04
CA CYS A 118 10.55 -7.29 -6.04
C CYS A 118 9.59 -6.43 -6.88
N SER A 119 9.00 -5.40 -6.27
CA SER A 119 8.02 -4.53 -6.93
C SER A 119 8.59 -3.25 -7.54
N ILE A 120 9.91 -2.99 -7.40
CA ILE A 120 10.52 -1.69 -7.75
C ILE A 120 10.19 -1.24 -9.18
N ASN A 121 10.28 -2.13 -10.17
CA ASN A 121 9.99 -1.77 -11.56
C ASN A 121 8.51 -1.43 -11.78
N SER A 122 7.61 -2.15 -11.09
CA SER A 122 6.18 -1.85 -11.14
C SER A 122 5.87 -0.51 -10.46
N ILE A 123 6.48 -0.23 -9.31
CA ILE A 123 6.35 1.04 -8.59
C ILE A 123 6.79 2.22 -9.48
N PHE A 124 7.95 2.11 -10.15
CA PHE A 124 8.41 3.17 -11.04
C PHE A 124 7.51 3.35 -12.26
N LYS A 125 6.97 2.26 -12.82
CA LYS A 125 5.95 2.35 -13.88
C LYS A 125 4.71 3.09 -13.38
N PHE A 126 4.20 2.74 -12.21
CA PHE A 126 3.09 3.42 -11.56
C PHE A 126 3.38 4.91 -11.35
N PHE A 127 4.58 5.27 -10.87
CA PHE A 127 4.97 6.67 -10.72
C PHE A 127 5.00 7.42 -12.04
N THR A 128 5.58 6.84 -13.10
CA THR A 128 5.59 7.46 -14.43
C THR A 128 4.17 7.75 -14.91
N GLU A 129 3.27 6.77 -14.86
CA GLU A 129 1.87 6.93 -15.28
C GLU A 129 1.09 7.95 -14.43
N ARG A 130 1.40 8.08 -13.13
CA ARG A 130 0.78 9.07 -12.23
C ARG A 130 1.34 10.47 -12.45
N TYR A 131 2.63 10.57 -12.76
CA TYR A 131 3.29 11.83 -13.04
C TYR A 131 2.78 12.43 -14.36
N GLU A 132 2.69 11.62 -15.42
CA GLU A 132 2.14 12.05 -16.71
C GLU A 132 0.72 12.60 -16.59
N ARG A 133 -0.15 11.94 -15.79
CA ARG A 133 -1.51 12.44 -15.49
C ARG A 133 -1.52 13.77 -14.77
N THR A 134 -0.53 14.02 -13.92
CA THR A 134 -0.38 15.29 -13.20
C THR A 134 0.01 16.42 -14.16
N LEU A 135 0.81 16.13 -15.18
CA LEU A 135 1.23 17.11 -16.19
C LEU A 135 0.16 17.40 -17.25
N HIS A 136 -0.74 16.44 -17.53
CA HIS A 136 -1.78 16.56 -18.55
C HIS A 136 -3.21 16.34 -17.98
N PRO A 137 -3.73 17.24 -17.11
CA PRO A 137 -5.00 17.01 -16.42
C PRO A 137 -6.21 16.94 -17.38
N SER A 138 -6.22 17.76 -18.43
CA SER A 138 -7.33 17.81 -19.40
C SER A 138 -7.49 16.51 -20.18
N GLU A 139 -6.39 15.91 -20.61
CA GLU A 139 -6.40 14.63 -21.34
C GLU A 139 -6.88 13.50 -20.43
N TYR A 140 -6.46 13.49 -19.16
CA TYR A 140 -6.91 12.47 -18.21
C TYR A 140 -8.40 12.58 -17.88
N GLN A 141 -8.94 13.80 -17.73
CA GLN A 141 -10.37 13.98 -17.48
C GLN A 141 -11.22 13.46 -18.66
N ASN A 142 -10.78 13.72 -19.90
CA ASN A 142 -11.46 13.19 -21.09
C ASN A 142 -11.47 11.65 -21.10
N ILE A 143 -10.34 11.01 -20.77
CA ILE A 143 -10.24 9.54 -20.69
C ILE A 143 -11.17 8.98 -19.59
N LYS A 144 -11.20 9.61 -18.40
CA LYS A 144 -12.10 9.21 -17.30
C LYS A 144 -13.57 9.32 -17.70
N GLU A 145 -13.96 10.43 -18.35
CA GLU A 145 -15.33 10.61 -18.82
C GLU A 145 -15.73 9.60 -19.88
N ASP A 146 -14.84 9.29 -20.83
CA ASP A 146 -15.10 8.31 -21.88
C ASP A 146 -15.23 6.90 -21.32
N ALA A 147 -14.41 6.54 -20.33
CA ALA A 147 -14.54 5.28 -19.60
C ALA A 147 -15.89 5.19 -18.86
N ARG A 148 -16.31 6.27 -18.18
CA ARG A 148 -17.61 6.35 -17.48
C ARG A 148 -18.79 6.26 -18.45
N LYS A 149 -18.70 6.87 -19.64
CA LYS A 149 -19.75 6.79 -20.67
C LYS A 149 -19.87 5.37 -21.24
N LYS A 150 -18.76 4.62 -21.36
CA LYS A 150 -18.75 3.22 -21.80
C LYS A 150 -19.35 2.25 -20.78
N SER A 151 -19.23 2.53 -19.48
CA SER A 151 -19.81 1.67 -18.43
C SER A 151 -21.30 1.89 -18.16
N VAL A 152 -21.96 2.88 -18.79
CA VAL A 152 -23.34 3.30 -18.50
C VAL A 152 -24.28 3.15 -19.73
N SER A 153 -24.06 2.18 -20.62
CA SER A 153 -25.06 1.87 -21.67
C SER A 153 -26.16 0.92 -21.16
N PRO A 154 -27.46 1.24 -21.33
CA PRO A 154 -28.56 0.49 -20.71
C PRO A 154 -29.13 -0.63 -21.58
N GLU A 155 -29.40 -1.79 -20.97
CA GLU A 155 -30.39 -2.75 -21.49
C GLU A 155 -31.77 -2.10 -21.49
N ARG A 156 -32.32 -1.81 -22.68
CA ARG A 156 -33.77 -1.67 -22.85
C ARG A 156 -34.19 -1.93 -24.29
N SER A 157 -34.68 -3.15 -24.55
CA SER A 157 -35.69 -3.38 -25.57
C SER A 157 -36.77 -4.32 -25.05
N MET A 158 -37.99 -3.79 -25.02
CA MET A 158 -39.25 -4.42 -24.65
C MET A 158 -39.60 -5.60 -25.57
N VAL A 159 -40.24 -6.65 -25.03
CA VAL A 159 -41.47 -7.21 -25.63
C VAL A 159 -42.47 -7.54 -24.52
N ARG A 160 -43.67 -7.00 -24.72
CA ARG A 160 -44.89 -7.11 -23.93
C ARG A 160 -45.71 -8.26 -24.50
N GLY A 161 -46.19 -9.19 -23.67
CA GLY A 161 -47.13 -10.23 -24.08
C GLY A 161 -48.01 -10.65 -22.90
N GLN A 162 -49.28 -10.26 -22.96
CA GLN A 162 -50.35 -10.71 -22.05
C GLN A 162 -50.79 -12.14 -22.41
N GLY A 163 -51.26 -12.89 -21.42
CA GLY A 163 -51.98 -14.16 -21.62
C GLY A 163 -52.43 -14.77 -20.30
N GLU A 164 -53.72 -14.62 -19.99
CA GLU A 164 -54.45 -15.31 -18.91
C GLU A 164 -54.61 -16.81 -19.22
N GLY A 165 -54.68 -17.68 -18.20
CA GLY A 165 -54.97 -19.10 -18.42
C GLY A 165 -54.87 -20.00 -17.18
N LYS A 166 -56.00 -20.11 -16.49
CA LYS A 166 -56.50 -21.09 -15.52
C LYS A 166 -55.99 -22.55 -15.47
N ASP A 167 -56.18 -23.11 -14.26
CA ASP A 167 -56.52 -24.49 -13.85
C ASP A 167 -55.48 -25.62 -14.02
N SER A 168 -55.03 -26.21 -12.91
CA SER A 168 -55.49 -27.53 -12.42
C SER A 168 -54.59 -28.09 -11.32
N GLU A 169 -55.26 -28.77 -10.40
CA GLU A 169 -54.78 -29.56 -9.27
C GLU A 169 -54.02 -30.80 -9.76
N ASP A 170 -52.98 -31.22 -9.04
CA ASP A 170 -52.87 -32.65 -8.70
C ASP A 170 -52.00 -32.84 -7.44
N GLU A 171 -52.61 -33.50 -6.46
CA GLU A 171 -51.96 -34.06 -5.28
C GLU A 171 -51.21 -35.34 -5.67
N SER A 172 -50.07 -35.61 -5.03
CA SER A 172 -49.82 -36.98 -4.53
C SER A 172 -48.66 -37.01 -3.55
N ASP A 173 -48.99 -37.54 -2.38
CA ASP A 173 -48.13 -38.01 -1.31
C ASP A 173 -47.01 -38.94 -1.79
N THR A 174 -45.85 -38.88 -1.12
CA THR A 174 -45.44 -39.99 -0.23
C THR A 174 -44.20 -39.63 0.60
N GLN A 175 -44.34 -39.79 1.91
CA GLN A 175 -43.26 -39.90 2.89
C GLN A 175 -42.45 -41.18 2.66
N SER A 176 -41.15 -41.14 2.96
CA SER A 176 -40.56 -42.14 3.87
C SER A 176 -39.17 -41.72 4.34
N ASP A 177 -39.01 -41.78 5.64
CA ASP A 177 -37.79 -41.63 6.44
C ASP A 177 -36.67 -42.61 6.04
N ASN A 178 -35.40 -42.22 6.27
CA ASN A 178 -34.57 -42.91 7.26
C ASN A 178 -33.19 -42.28 7.48
N GLU A 179 -32.83 -42.25 8.76
CA GLU A 179 -31.56 -41.87 9.34
C GLU A 179 -30.37 -42.76 8.95
N ALA A 180 -29.17 -42.20 9.12
CA ALA A 180 -28.05 -42.73 9.94
C ALA A 180 -26.69 -42.60 9.23
N GLY A 181 -25.77 -41.84 9.84
CA GLY A 181 -24.34 -41.89 9.55
C GLY A 181 -23.72 -43.24 9.93
N PRO A 182 -22.39 -43.46 9.75
CA PRO A 182 -21.45 -42.79 10.66
C PRO A 182 -20.03 -42.51 10.10
N THR A 183 -19.29 -41.65 10.83
CA THR A 183 -17.84 -41.72 11.20
C THR A 183 -16.77 -41.70 10.10
N LYS A 184 -15.50 -41.32 10.32
CA LYS A 184 -14.68 -40.50 11.25
C LYS A 184 -13.26 -40.62 10.67
N ASP A 185 -12.45 -39.60 10.90
CA ASP A 185 -10.99 -39.63 11.09
C ASP A 185 -10.11 -40.40 10.08
N ASP A 186 -9.22 -39.67 9.40
CA ASP A 186 -7.83 -40.13 9.36
C ASP A 186 -6.82 -38.99 9.43
N LYS A 187 -5.84 -39.24 10.29
CA LYS A 187 -4.74 -38.36 10.68
C LYS A 187 -3.65 -38.41 9.62
N ASN A 188 -2.90 -37.32 9.44
CA ASN A 188 -1.48 -37.47 9.13
C ASN A 188 -0.66 -36.37 9.81
N GLU A 189 0.02 -36.77 10.88
CA GLU A 189 1.16 -36.04 11.44
C GLU A 189 2.43 -36.45 10.70
N ARG A 190 3.35 -35.47 10.60
CA ARG A 190 4.75 -35.56 11.06
C ARG A 190 5.88 -35.41 10.00
N LEU A 191 6.43 -34.19 10.04
CA LEU A 191 7.84 -33.75 10.12
C LEU A 191 8.91 -34.12 9.08
N SER A 192 9.64 -33.03 8.78
CA SER A 192 11.10 -32.84 8.76
C SER A 192 11.88 -33.32 7.54
N GLU A 193 12.46 -32.34 6.84
CA GLU A 193 13.87 -32.37 6.44
C GLU A 193 14.39 -30.93 6.34
N ILE A 194 15.18 -30.55 7.34
CA ILE A 194 16.00 -29.33 7.37
C ILE A 194 17.39 -29.77 6.95
N HIS A 195 17.93 -29.19 5.86
CA HIS A 195 19.35 -29.30 5.54
C HIS A 195 20.07 -27.98 5.86
N PRO A 196 21.29 -28.05 6.45
CA PRO A 196 22.02 -26.88 6.91
C PRO A 196 22.65 -26.12 5.74
N VAL A 197 22.53 -24.79 5.73
CA VAL A 197 23.27 -23.92 4.82
C VAL A 197 24.61 -23.60 5.47
N HIS A 198 25.69 -23.87 4.72
CA HIS A 198 27.07 -23.64 5.09
C HIS A 198 27.35 -22.20 5.54
N ASP A 199 28.22 -22.11 6.55
CA ASP A 199 28.84 -20.90 7.07
C ASP A 199 29.44 -20.03 5.95
N VAL A 200 29.04 -18.76 5.91
CA VAL A 200 29.77 -17.70 5.20
C VAL A 200 30.43 -16.83 6.27
N GLU A 201 31.75 -16.96 6.37
CA GLU A 201 32.60 -16.14 7.23
C GLU A 201 32.35 -14.64 6.95
N MET A 202 32.01 -13.89 8.00
CA MET A 202 31.98 -12.43 7.93
C MET A 202 33.41 -11.89 8.02
N GLU A 203 33.92 -11.31 6.94
CA GLU A 203 35.12 -10.48 7.00
C GLU A 203 34.86 -9.25 7.88
N GLU A 204 35.69 -9.07 8.90
CA GLU A 204 35.67 -7.91 9.79
C GLU A 204 35.97 -6.62 9.03
N ARG A 205 35.07 -5.64 9.17
CA ARG A 205 35.26 -4.26 8.68
C ARG A 205 36.25 -3.53 9.60
N PRO A 206 37.31 -2.88 9.09
CA PRO A 206 38.26 -2.18 9.94
C PRO A 206 37.65 -0.90 10.56
N GLN A 207 37.86 -0.74 11.86
CA GLN A 207 37.52 0.45 12.65
C GLN A 207 38.40 1.65 12.26
N PRO A 208 37.86 2.89 12.18
CA PRO A 208 38.66 4.08 11.90
C PRO A 208 39.50 4.48 13.13
N GLN A 209 40.81 4.53 12.94
CA GLN A 209 41.78 4.96 13.96
C GLN A 209 41.76 6.49 14.17
N GLY A 210 41.61 6.87 15.43
CA GLY A 210 42.26 7.98 16.16
C GLY A 210 42.61 9.28 15.42
N ARG A 211 41.87 10.34 15.73
CA ARG A 211 42.31 11.72 15.54
C ARG A 211 43.20 12.11 16.72
N ALA A 212 44.52 12.08 16.54
CA ALA A 212 45.47 12.62 17.50
C ALA A 212 45.49 14.15 17.44
N GLN A 213 45.44 14.76 18.63
CA GLN A 213 45.55 16.18 18.90
C GLN A 213 46.95 16.68 18.53
N GLY A 214 47.03 17.79 17.80
CA GLY A 214 48.22 18.61 17.67
C GLY A 214 48.06 19.85 18.53
N ASP A 215 48.91 19.97 19.53
CA ASP A 215 49.21 21.21 20.24
C ASP A 215 49.64 22.29 19.24
N ASP A 216 49.10 23.50 19.38
CA ASP A 216 49.89 24.70 19.08
C ASP A 216 49.52 25.81 20.05
N SER A 217 50.52 26.12 20.86
CA SER A 217 50.60 27.23 21.79
C SER A 217 50.41 28.57 21.07
N ASN A 218 49.51 29.42 21.55
CA ASN A 218 49.71 30.84 21.44
C ASN A 218 49.15 31.59 22.66
N SER A 219 50.07 32.09 23.48
CA SER A 219 49.77 33.01 24.59
C SER A 219 49.60 34.43 24.05
N PRO A 220 48.60 35.22 24.48
CA PRO A 220 48.56 36.65 24.22
C PRO A 220 49.33 37.43 25.31
N PRO A 221 50.03 38.53 25.00
CA PRO A 221 50.56 39.40 26.03
C PRO A 221 49.43 40.26 26.62
N LYS A 222 49.49 40.45 27.94
CA LYS A 222 48.65 41.37 28.71
C LYS A 222 49.12 42.82 28.54
N SER A 223 48.15 43.70 28.39
CA SER A 223 47.97 45.05 28.97
C SER A 223 49.12 46.07 28.91
N GLU A 224 48.84 47.30 28.45
CA GLU A 224 48.52 48.47 29.31
C GLU A 224 48.45 49.77 28.48
N LEU A 225 47.57 50.68 28.97
CA LEU A 225 47.42 52.13 28.69
C LEU A 225 46.74 52.58 27.38
#